data_AF-S8C0H0-F1
#
_entry.id   AF-S8C0H0-F1
#
_cell.length_a   1.000
_cell.length_b   1.000
_cell.length_c   1.000
_cell.angle_alpha   90.00
_cell.angle_beta   90.00
_cell.angle_gamma   90.00
#
_symmetry.space_group_name_H-M   'P 1'
#
loop_
_entity.id
_entity.type
_entity.pdbx_description
1 polymer ?
#
loop_
_entity_poly.entity_id
_entity_poly.type
_entity_poly.pdbx_seq_one_letter_code
_entity_poly.pdbx_strand_id
1 'polypeptide(L)'
;RLRKPLEKLRPPSITELVLSNDGDRILEGCLTNFFVVCFKSGLESFKHIEIQSAPVADGVLPGVIRQVIKETCFKMGLSFREIAPSWSSRGSWIEAFITSSLRIVQPVETIRAPVLPWDSIESNDDWKEISWVEKRFQGCCPGRITAILQKEVMKAASVESLSMASL
;
A
#
# COMPACT_ATOMS: atom_id res chain seq x y z
N ARG A 1 -13.17 -18.17 -0.58
CA ARG A 1 -13.50 -18.85 -1.87
C ARG A 1 -13.14 -18.01 -3.10
N LEU A 2 -12.98 -16.68 -3.01
CA LEU A 2 -12.61 -15.76 -4.12
C LEU A 2 -11.10 -15.59 -4.40
N ARG A 3 -10.21 -16.04 -3.51
CA ARG A 3 -8.75 -15.84 -3.67
C ARG A 3 -8.10 -16.72 -4.75
N LYS A 4 -8.57 -17.95 -4.93
CA LYS A 4 -7.95 -18.91 -5.88
C LYS A 4 -7.98 -18.41 -7.33
N PRO A 5 -9.09 -17.86 -7.85
CA PRO A 5 -9.11 -17.25 -9.19
C PRO A 5 -8.15 -16.06 -9.33
N LEU A 6 -8.13 -15.15 -8.36
CA LEU A 6 -7.23 -13.98 -8.37
C LEU A 6 -5.75 -14.37 -8.40
N GLU A 7 -5.36 -15.39 -7.64
CA GLU A 7 -3.98 -15.91 -7.60
C GLU A 7 -3.56 -16.58 -8.91
N LYS A 8 -4.50 -17.19 -9.66
CA LYS A 8 -4.19 -17.76 -11.00
C LYS A 8 -3.81 -16.68 -12.01
N LEU A 9 -4.45 -15.51 -11.91
CA LEU A 9 -4.20 -14.38 -12.80
C LEU A 9 -3.01 -13.52 -12.37
N ARG A 10 -2.33 -13.87 -11.27
CA ARG A 10 -1.13 -13.18 -10.80
C ARG A 10 0.07 -13.56 -11.68
N PRO A 11 0.68 -12.61 -12.42
CA PRO A 11 1.92 -12.89 -13.13
C PRO A 11 3.03 -13.32 -12.16
N PRO A 12 3.95 -14.22 -12.55
CA PRO A 12 5.02 -14.73 -11.67
C PRO A 12 5.94 -13.65 -11.08
N SER A 13 6.08 -12.51 -11.76
CA SER A 13 6.90 -11.38 -11.31
C SER A 13 6.23 -10.51 -10.25
N ILE A 14 4.94 -10.72 -9.97
CA ILE A 14 4.19 -9.95 -8.97
C ILE A 14 4.34 -10.62 -7.61
N THR A 15 4.73 -9.86 -6.60
CA THR A 15 4.98 -10.36 -5.24
C THR A 15 3.76 -10.29 -4.33
N GLU A 16 2.75 -9.49 -4.69
CA GLU A 16 1.57 -9.26 -3.88
C GLU A 16 0.34 -8.96 -4.74
N LEU A 17 -0.82 -9.52 -4.34
CA LEU A 17 -2.12 -9.06 -4.82
C LEU A 17 -2.68 -8.04 -3.84
N VAL A 18 -3.09 -6.90 -4.39
CA VAL A 18 -3.88 -5.88 -3.68
C VAL A 18 -5.33 -5.93 -4.17
N LEU A 19 -6.26 -5.74 -3.24
CA LEU A 19 -7.70 -5.88 -3.46
C LEU A 19 -8.34 -4.53 -3.73
N SER A 20 -9.40 -4.55 -4.54
CA SER A 20 -10.27 -3.42 -4.80
C SER A 20 -11.70 -3.94 -4.97
N ASN A 21 -12.69 -3.16 -4.53
CA ASN A 21 -14.11 -3.51 -4.67
C ASN A 21 -14.72 -2.99 -5.98
N ASP A 22 -14.13 -1.96 -6.59
CA ASP A 22 -14.66 -1.25 -7.75
C ASP A 22 -13.65 -1.14 -8.91
N GLY A 23 -12.45 -1.70 -8.74
CA GLY A 23 -11.35 -1.60 -9.70
C GLY A 23 -10.56 -0.30 -9.64
N ASP A 24 -10.99 0.67 -8.82
CA ASP A 24 -10.32 1.97 -8.67
C ASP A 24 -9.75 2.17 -7.26
N ARG A 25 -10.57 1.99 -6.22
CA ARG A 25 -10.20 2.17 -4.82
C ARG A 25 -9.44 0.96 -4.32
N ILE A 26 -8.15 1.15 -4.07
CA ILE A 26 -7.27 0.09 -3.56
C ILE A 26 -7.43 0.00 -2.05
N LEU A 27 -7.71 -1.20 -1.57
CA LEU A 27 -7.98 -1.48 -0.16
C LEU A 27 -6.71 -1.94 0.57
N GLU A 28 -6.38 -3.22 0.41
CA GLU A 28 -5.28 -3.87 1.09
C GLU A 28 -4.84 -5.14 0.33
N GLY A 29 -3.71 -5.71 0.69
CA GLY A 29 -3.30 -7.01 0.21
C GLY A 29 -3.89 -8.16 1.01
N CYS A 30 -3.65 -9.41 0.59
CA CYS A 30 -4.19 -10.58 1.26
C CYS A 30 -3.85 -10.69 2.75
N LEU A 31 -2.71 -10.14 3.18
CA LEU A 31 -2.19 -10.19 4.55
C LEU A 31 -1.46 -8.89 4.93
N THR A 32 -1.73 -7.80 4.22
CA THR A 32 -0.99 -6.55 4.31
C THR A 32 -1.92 -5.38 4.16
N ASN A 33 -1.68 -4.31 4.91
CA ASN A 33 -2.30 -3.03 4.59
C ASN A 33 -1.50 -2.33 3.47
N PHE A 34 -2.19 -1.56 2.63
CA PHE A 34 -1.60 -0.82 1.51
C PHE A 34 -1.61 0.68 1.80
N PHE A 35 -0.54 1.36 1.38
CA PHE A 35 -0.35 2.79 1.57
C PHE A 35 0.23 3.42 0.31
N VAL A 36 -0.17 4.67 0.06
CA VAL A 36 0.50 5.54 -0.91
C VAL A 36 0.94 6.83 -0.23
N VAL A 37 2.04 7.38 -0.71
CA VAL A 37 2.50 8.73 -0.46
C VAL A 37 2.19 9.54 -1.70
N CYS A 38 1.42 10.61 -1.58
CA CYS A 38 0.96 11.40 -2.71
C CYS A 38 0.98 12.90 -2.42
N PHE A 39 0.96 13.71 -3.49
CA PHE A 39 0.70 15.13 -3.36
C PHE A 39 -0.77 15.37 -3.05
N LYS A 40 -1.05 16.30 -2.14
CA LYS A 40 -2.38 16.87 -1.95
C LYS A 40 -2.82 17.51 -3.26
N SER A 41 -4.09 17.30 -3.61
CA SER A 41 -4.67 17.72 -4.88
C SER A 41 -4.29 19.17 -5.24
N GLY A 42 -3.66 19.36 -6.40
CA GLY A 42 -3.33 20.67 -6.96
C GLY A 42 -1.99 21.29 -6.55
N LEU A 43 -1.19 20.67 -5.68
CA LEU A 43 0.07 21.25 -5.19
C LEU A 43 1.22 20.23 -5.18
N GLU A 44 2.01 20.19 -6.26
CA GLU A 44 3.23 19.38 -6.37
C GLU A 44 4.39 19.97 -5.54
N SER A 45 4.26 19.94 -4.22
CA SER A 45 5.31 20.39 -3.30
C SER A 45 5.52 19.38 -2.19
N PHE A 46 6.76 19.19 -1.75
CA PHE A 46 7.10 18.40 -0.58
C PHE A 46 6.39 18.87 0.71
N LYS A 47 5.93 20.13 0.75
CA LYS A 47 5.11 20.67 1.86
C LYS A 47 3.67 20.17 1.85
N HIS A 48 3.22 19.60 0.74
CA HIS A 48 1.85 19.17 0.50
C HIS A 48 1.80 17.66 0.25
N ILE A 49 2.62 16.89 0.96
CA ILE A 49 2.57 15.43 0.93
C ILE A 49 1.51 14.93 1.93
N GLU A 50 0.81 13.87 1.55
CA GLU A 50 0.00 13.08 2.46
C GLU A 50 0.15 11.59 2.22
N ILE A 51 -0.09 10.83 3.28
CA ILE A 51 -0.12 9.37 3.27
C ILE A 51 -1.58 8.94 3.30
N GLN A 52 -1.97 8.06 2.39
CA GLN A 52 -3.32 7.53 2.29
C GLN A 52 -3.32 6.01 2.48
N SER A 53 -4.32 5.50 3.17
CA SER A 53 -4.60 4.07 3.33
C SER A 53 -6.10 3.86 3.51
N ALA A 54 -6.62 2.72 3.08
CA ALA A 54 -8.05 2.42 3.22
C ALA A 54 -8.51 2.49 4.69
N PRO A 55 -9.72 3.02 4.96
CA PRO A 55 -10.29 3.06 6.29
C PRO A 55 -10.73 1.66 6.72
N VAL A 56 -10.61 1.36 8.02
CA VAL A 56 -11.07 0.07 8.61
C VAL A 56 -12.57 -0.15 8.36
N ALA A 57 -13.36 0.92 8.23
CA ALA A 57 -14.78 0.86 7.87
C ALA A 57 -15.04 0.19 6.51
N ASP A 58 -14.06 0.18 5.59
CA ASP A 58 -14.15 -0.50 4.29
C ASP A 58 -13.81 -2.00 4.39
N GLY A 59 -13.65 -2.54 5.61
CA GLY A 59 -13.41 -3.96 5.86
C GLY A 59 -11.95 -4.40 5.83
N VAL A 60 -11.00 -3.46 5.77
CA VAL A 60 -9.56 -3.76 5.81
C VAL A 60 -9.09 -4.09 7.22
N LEU A 61 -8.01 -4.88 7.33
CA LEU A 61 -7.45 -5.30 8.61
C LEU A 61 -6.95 -4.08 9.43
N PRO A 62 -7.33 -3.96 10.71
CA PRO A 62 -6.77 -2.94 11.60
C PRO A 62 -5.36 -3.36 12.08
N GLY A 63 -4.39 -3.39 11.17
CA GLY A 63 -3.05 -3.90 11.44
C GLY A 63 -2.29 -3.14 12.52
N VAL A 64 -1.51 -3.85 13.34
CA VAL A 64 -0.67 -3.24 14.41
C VAL A 64 0.31 -2.24 13.81
N ILE A 65 1.02 -2.61 12.74
CA ILE A 65 1.99 -1.70 12.09
C ILE A 65 1.30 -0.49 11.47
N ARG A 66 0.08 -0.64 10.94
CA ARG A 66 -0.74 0.48 10.45
C ARG A 66 -1.01 1.50 11.56
N GLN A 67 -1.31 1.04 12.77
CA GLN A 67 -1.49 1.93 13.91
C GLN A 67 -0.18 2.66 14.28
N VAL A 68 0.94 1.94 14.34
CA VAL A 68 2.27 2.54 14.60
C VAL A 68 2.62 3.60 13.54
N ILE A 69 2.31 3.35 12.27
CA ILE A 69 2.49 4.33 11.20
C ILE A 69 1.65 5.58 11.45
N LYS A 70 0.36 5.42 11.77
CA LYS A 70 -0.54 6.56 12.04
C LYS A 70 -0.01 7.44 13.18
N GLU A 71 0.45 6.82 14.26
CA GLU A 71 1.06 7.54 15.39
C GLU A 71 2.40 8.19 15.03
N THR A 72 3.23 7.51 14.25
CA THR A 72 4.50 8.05 13.75
C THR A 72 4.27 9.27 12.87
N CYS A 73 3.30 9.19 11.95
CA CYS A 73 2.91 10.32 11.11
C CYS A 73 2.47 11.51 11.95
N PHE A 74 1.62 11.27 12.96
CA PHE A 74 1.18 12.30 13.89
C PHE A 74 2.36 12.97 14.61
N LYS A 75 3.27 12.19 15.19
CA LYS A 75 4.46 12.68 15.90
C LYS A 75 5.39 13.51 15.00
N MET A 76 5.47 13.16 13.72
CA MET A 76 6.29 13.84 12.72
C MET A 76 5.61 15.04 12.06
N GLY A 77 4.33 15.29 12.33
CA GLY A 77 3.54 16.30 11.63
C GLY A 77 3.24 15.96 10.16
N LEU A 78 3.28 14.68 9.79
CA LEU A 78 2.91 14.19 8.46
C LEU A 78 1.39 14.02 8.36
N SER A 79 0.82 14.46 7.24
CA SER A 79 -0.61 14.32 6.96
C SER A 79 -0.95 12.87 6.65
N PHE A 80 -1.83 12.24 7.44
CA PHE A 80 -2.32 10.89 7.23
C PHE A 80 -3.84 10.91 7.03
N ARG A 81 -4.34 10.26 5.97
CA ARG A 81 -5.78 10.17 5.66
C ARG A 81 -6.23 8.73 5.49
N GLU A 82 -7.32 8.38 6.16
CA GLU A 82 -7.97 7.07 6.04
C GLU A 82 -8.96 7.11 4.87
N ILE A 83 -8.42 7.06 3.66
CA ILE A 83 -9.15 7.01 2.38
C ILE A 83 -8.44 6.00 1.48
N ALA A 84 -9.21 5.12 0.86
CA ALA A 84 -8.69 4.16 -0.11
C ALA A 84 -8.06 4.89 -1.32
N PRO A 85 -6.77 4.65 -1.62
CA PRO A 85 -6.10 5.29 -2.76
C PRO A 85 -6.79 4.94 -4.10
N SER A 86 -7.07 5.94 -4.92
CA SER A 86 -7.71 5.78 -6.24
C SER A 86 -6.67 5.54 -7.34
N TRP A 87 -6.77 4.41 -8.04
CA TRP A 87 -5.92 4.03 -9.17
C TRP A 87 -5.98 5.03 -10.33
N SER A 88 -7.14 5.62 -10.57
CA SER A 88 -7.33 6.69 -11.57
C SER A 88 -6.48 7.92 -11.24
N SER A 89 -6.22 8.15 -9.95
CA SER A 89 -5.38 9.25 -9.45
C SER A 89 -3.91 8.88 -9.26
N ARG A 90 -3.45 7.70 -9.71
CA ARG A 90 -2.08 7.20 -9.49
C ARG A 90 -0.95 8.12 -9.98
N GLY A 91 -1.26 9.08 -10.85
CA GLY A 91 -0.32 10.09 -11.31
C GLY A 91 0.26 10.94 -10.17
N SER A 92 -0.52 11.17 -9.11
CA SER A 92 -0.07 11.95 -7.94
C SER A 92 0.76 11.14 -6.93
N TRP A 93 0.88 9.82 -7.12
CA TRP A 93 1.59 8.95 -6.19
C TRP A 93 3.10 9.02 -6.43
N ILE A 94 3.81 9.33 -5.35
CA ILE A 94 5.26 9.50 -5.28
C ILE A 94 5.91 8.19 -4.82
N GLU A 95 5.31 7.56 -3.82
CA GLU A 95 5.78 6.32 -3.21
C GLU A 95 4.58 5.43 -2.86
N ALA A 96 4.79 4.12 -2.77
CA ALA A 96 3.82 3.21 -2.19
C ALA A 96 4.55 2.18 -1.33
N PHE A 97 3.85 1.65 -0.34
CA PHE A 97 4.38 0.61 0.54
C PHE A 97 3.24 -0.23 1.13
N ILE A 98 3.61 -1.41 1.61
CA ILE A 98 2.73 -2.37 2.24
C ILE A 98 3.26 -2.73 3.62
N THR A 99 2.37 -3.07 4.55
CA THR A 99 2.76 -3.41 5.92
C THR A 99 2.09 -4.66 6.44
N SER A 100 2.84 -5.48 7.16
CA SER A 100 2.33 -6.53 8.04
C SER A 100 3.26 -6.69 9.24
N SER A 101 2.86 -7.41 10.27
CA SER A 101 3.73 -7.65 11.44
C SER A 101 5.03 -8.38 11.09
N LEU A 102 5.08 -9.11 9.97
CA LEU A 102 6.29 -9.81 9.50
C LEU A 102 7.18 -8.93 8.63
N ARG A 103 6.58 -8.08 7.78
CA ARG A 103 7.31 -7.28 6.78
C ARG A 103 7.57 -5.84 7.21
N ILE A 104 6.94 -5.43 8.32
CA ILE A 104 7.00 -4.09 8.90
C ILE A 104 6.58 -3.04 7.88
N VAL A 105 7.51 -2.42 7.15
CA VAL A 105 7.24 -1.48 6.07
C VAL A 105 8.05 -1.91 4.85
N GLN A 106 7.36 -2.45 3.84
CA GLN A 106 7.98 -2.89 2.59
C GLN A 106 7.59 -1.93 1.45
N PRO A 107 8.56 -1.31 0.76
CA PRO A 107 8.29 -0.46 -0.40
C PRO A 107 7.70 -1.25 -1.56
N VAL A 108 6.86 -0.60 -2.34
CA VAL A 108 6.29 -1.11 -3.58
C VAL A 108 6.99 -0.44 -4.76
N GLU A 109 7.59 -1.23 -5.65
CA GLU A 109 8.29 -0.72 -6.84
C GLU A 109 7.35 -0.49 -8.02
N THR A 110 6.40 -1.41 -8.21
CA THR A 110 5.45 -1.38 -9.31
C THR A 110 4.07 -1.85 -8.84
N ILE A 111 3.04 -1.23 -9.41
CA ILE A 111 1.65 -1.67 -9.28
C ILE A 111 1.11 -1.85 -10.68
N ARG A 112 0.35 -2.93 -10.89
CA ARG A 112 -0.31 -3.23 -12.16
C ARG A 112 -1.80 -3.41 -11.93
N ALA A 113 -2.60 -2.81 -12.82
CA ALA A 113 -4.03 -3.05 -12.88
C ALA A 113 -4.41 -3.50 -14.30
N PRO A 114 -5.41 -4.38 -14.45
CA PRO A 114 -5.91 -4.75 -15.76
C PRO A 114 -6.53 -3.54 -16.46
N VAL A 115 -6.39 -3.46 -17.79
CA VAL A 115 -7.03 -2.41 -18.60
C VAL A 115 -8.54 -2.60 -18.66
N LEU A 116 -9.00 -3.85 -18.69
CA LEU A 116 -10.41 -4.20 -18.77
C LEU A 116 -11.01 -4.42 -17.37
N PRO A 117 -12.33 -4.18 -17.19
CA PRO A 117 -13.04 -4.49 -15.94
C PRO A 117 -12.92 -5.97 -15.55
N TRP A 118 -13.03 -6.24 -14.24
CA TRP A 118 -12.94 -7.60 -13.69
C TRP A 118 -13.87 -8.61 -14.38
N ASP A 119 -15.12 -8.23 -14.62
CA ASP A 119 -16.14 -9.09 -15.26
C ASP A 119 -15.75 -9.56 -16.66
N SER A 120 -14.85 -8.84 -17.34
CA SER A 120 -14.35 -9.21 -18.68
C SER A 120 -13.09 -10.08 -18.64
N ILE A 121 -12.45 -10.21 -17.48
CA ILE A 121 -11.19 -10.95 -17.32
C ILE A 121 -11.34 -12.19 -16.44
N GLU A 122 -12.39 -12.29 -15.64
CA GLU A 122 -12.59 -13.43 -14.73
C GLU A 122 -12.79 -14.77 -15.45
N SER A 123 -13.24 -14.72 -16.71
CA SER A 123 -13.38 -15.87 -17.58
C SER A 123 -12.07 -16.32 -18.23
N ASN A 124 -11.00 -15.51 -18.14
CA ASN A 124 -9.69 -15.87 -18.70
C ASN A 124 -8.94 -16.80 -17.75
N ASP A 125 -8.24 -17.77 -18.32
CA ASP A 125 -7.44 -18.74 -17.56
C ASP A 125 -5.92 -18.40 -17.54
N ASP A 126 -5.44 -17.49 -18.41
CA ASP A 126 -4.03 -17.10 -18.50
C ASP A 126 -3.82 -15.58 -18.34
N TRP A 127 -2.95 -15.19 -17.40
CA TRP A 127 -2.56 -13.81 -17.13
C TRP A 127 -1.84 -13.15 -18.32
N LYS A 128 -1.27 -13.93 -19.24
CA LYS A 128 -0.57 -13.44 -20.44
C LYS A 128 -1.50 -12.76 -21.44
N GLU A 129 -2.78 -13.12 -21.43
CA GLU A 129 -3.79 -12.55 -22.32
C GLU A 129 -4.34 -11.22 -21.80
N ILE A 130 -4.06 -10.89 -20.54
CA ILE A 130 -4.51 -9.66 -19.89
C ILE A 130 -3.56 -8.52 -20.22
N SER A 131 -4.12 -7.42 -20.70
CA SER A 131 -3.39 -6.16 -20.84
C SER A 131 -3.32 -5.42 -19.51
N TRP A 132 -2.12 -4.97 -19.13
CA TRP A 132 -1.85 -4.35 -17.83
C TRP A 132 -1.40 -2.90 -17.99
N VAL A 133 -1.95 -2.02 -17.16
CA VAL A 133 -1.42 -0.67 -16.95
C VAL A 133 -0.47 -0.71 -15.76
N GLU A 134 0.78 -0.27 -15.96
CA GLU A 134 1.80 -0.23 -14.91
C GLU A 134 1.97 1.20 -14.37
N LYS A 135 2.06 1.32 -13.04
CA LYS A 135 2.64 2.47 -12.36
C LYS A 135 3.93 2.00 -11.71
N ARG A 136 5.04 2.59 -12.14
CA ARG A 136 6.37 2.39 -11.58
C ARG A 136 6.76 3.58 -10.72
N PHE A 137 7.30 3.31 -9.55
CA PHE A 137 7.88 4.32 -8.67
C PHE A 137 9.37 4.50 -8.99
N GLN A 138 9.91 5.70 -8.79
CA GLN A 138 11.30 6.01 -9.17
C GLN A 138 12.29 5.46 -8.13
N GLY A 139 13.37 4.82 -8.61
CA GLY A 139 14.52 4.41 -7.81
C GLY A 139 14.53 2.94 -7.40
N CYS A 140 15.73 2.41 -7.14
CA CYS A 140 15.97 1.07 -6.59
C CYS A 140 15.99 1.08 -5.04
N CYS A 141 15.65 2.21 -4.42
CA CYS A 141 15.64 2.40 -2.97
C CYS A 141 14.25 2.82 -2.51
N PRO A 142 13.89 2.57 -1.23
CA PRO A 142 12.70 3.16 -0.64
C PRO A 142 12.69 4.68 -0.87
N GLY A 143 11.54 5.22 -1.24
CA GLY A 143 11.38 6.67 -1.31
C GLY A 143 11.62 7.32 0.07
N ARG A 144 11.89 8.63 0.08
CA ARG A 144 12.34 9.35 1.28
C ARG A 144 11.35 9.20 2.43
N ILE A 145 10.04 9.27 2.18
CA ILE A 145 9.03 9.17 3.23
C ILE A 145 8.97 7.74 3.76
N THR A 146 8.95 6.76 2.87
CA THR A 146 8.95 5.32 3.20
C THR A 146 10.18 4.95 4.02
N ALA A 147 11.37 5.44 3.65
CA ALA A 147 12.62 5.20 4.38
C ALA A 147 12.58 5.76 5.80
N ILE A 148 12.00 6.95 5.98
CA ILE A 148 11.85 7.55 7.31
C ILE A 148 10.87 6.73 8.16
N LEU A 149 9.73 6.33 7.58
CA LEU A 149 8.76 5.48 8.28
C LEU A 149 9.36 4.13 8.66
N GLN A 150 10.13 3.48 7.78
CA GLN A 150 10.87 2.26 8.11
C GLN A 150 11.74 2.45 9.35
N LYS A 151 12.52 3.53 9.41
CA LYS A 151 13.40 3.81 10.54
C LYS A 151 12.62 4.04 11.84
N GLU A 152 11.57 4.85 11.81
CA GLU A 152 10.82 5.20 13.02
C GLU A 152 9.95 4.04 13.54
N VAL A 153 9.34 3.25 12.65
CA VAL A 153 8.59 2.05 13.04
C VAL A 153 9.51 1.00 13.67
N MET A 154 10.71 0.80 13.12
CA MET A 154 11.69 -0.13 13.70
C MET A 154 12.19 0.31 15.08
N LYS A 155 12.35 1.63 15.29
CA LYS A 155 12.66 2.17 16.62
C LYS A 155 11.53 1.92 17.61
N ALA A 156 10.28 2.16 17.22
CA ALA A 156 9.12 1.93 18.07
C ALA A 156 9.03 0.47 18.53
N ALA A 157 9.22 -0.48 17.61
CA ALA A 157 9.23 -1.91 17.93
C ALA A 157 10.37 -2.29 18.91
N SER A 158 11.53 -1.63 18.79
CA SER A 158 12.68 -1.89 19.67
C SER A 158 12.45 -1.39 21.09
N VAL A 159 11.83 -0.22 21.26
CA VAL A 159 11.53 0.36 22.59
C VAL A 159 10.50 -0.47 23.35
N GLU A 160 9.46 -0.97 22.66
CA GLU A 160 8.45 -1.84 23.30
C GLU A 160 9.02 -3.21 23.71
N SER A 161 9.94 -3.78 22.92
CA SER A 161 10.62 -5.03 23.29
C SER A 161 11.46 -4.90 24.57
N LEU A 162 12.10 -3.75 24.79
CA LEU A 162 12.85 -3.44 26.02
C LEU A 162 11.92 -3.29 27.23
N SER A 163 10.73 -2.73 27.03
CA SER A 163 9.69 -2.61 28.07
C SER A 163 9.14 -3.96 28.53
N MET A 164 9.08 -4.96 27.66
CA MET A 164 8.61 -6.31 28.01
C MET A 164 9.66 -7.13 28.77
N ALA A 165 10.94 -6.86 28.55
CA ALA A 165 12.05 -7.53 29.26
C ALA A 165 12.31 -6.96 30.67
N SER A 166 11.61 -5.89 31.05
CA SER A 166 11.72 -5.21 32.36
C SER A 166 10.51 -5.46 33.26
N LEU A 167 9.66 -6.43 32.91
CA LEU A 167 8.59 -7.01 33.73
C LEU A 167 9.02 -8.38 34.26
#